data_AF-A0A2P6RQM2-F1
#
_entry.id   AF-A0A2P6RQM2-F1
#
_cell.length_a   1.000
_cell.length_b   1.000
_cell.length_c   1.000
_cell.angle_alpha   90.00
_cell.angle_beta   90.00
_cell.angle_gamma   90.00
#
_symmetry.space_group_name_H-M   'P 1'
#
loop_
_entity.id
_entity.type
_entity.pdbx_description
1 polymer ?
#
loop_
_entity_poly.entity_id
_entity_poly.type
_entity_poly.pdbx_seq_one_letter_code
_entity_poly.pdbx_strand_id
1 'polypeptide(L)' 'MKAISDDCERFISFPPGHLYSGKQGGLRRWYNPEWFLEKIPS' A
#
# COMPACT_ATOMS: atom_id res chain seq x y z
N MET A 1 -5.35 11.09 -4.53
CA MET A 1 -6.20 10.29 -5.42
C MET A 1 -7.42 11.13 -5.78
N LYS A 2 -7.25 12.10 -6.69
CA LYS A 2 -8.27 13.12 -7.00
C LYS A 2 -9.23 12.67 -8.11
N ALA A 3 -8.79 11.79 -9.00
CA ALA A 3 -9.57 11.36 -10.16
C ALA A 3 -10.77 10.46 -9.82
N ILE A 4 -10.83 9.90 -8.61
CA ILE A 4 -11.90 8.98 -8.18
C ILE A 4 -12.57 9.43 -6.88
N SER A 5 -12.26 10.63 -6.40
CA SER A 5 -12.78 11.11 -5.11
C SER A 5 -14.29 11.33 -5.12
N ASP A 6 -14.85 11.66 -6.29
CA ASP A 6 -16.27 11.97 -6.44
C ASP A 6 -17.11 10.72 -6.78
N ASP A 7 -16.50 9.68 -7.35
CA ASP A 7 -17.18 8.46 -7.80
C ASP A 7 -17.08 7.27 -6.83
N CYS A 8 -16.16 7.31 -5.86
CA CYS A 8 -15.90 6.19 -4.96
C CYS A 8 -16.22 6.55 -3.49
N GLU A 9 -17.16 5.83 -2.87
CA GLU A 9 -17.50 5.99 -1.45
C GLU A 9 -16.33 5.65 -0.51
N ARG A 10 -15.45 4.74 -0.94
CA ARG A 10 -14.26 4.34 -0.20
C ARG A 10 -13.07 4.19 -1.15
N PHE A 11 -12.01 4.92 -0.85
CA PHE A 11 -10.71 4.77 -1.49
C PHE A 11 -9.62 4.70 -0.42
N ILE A 12 -8.51 4.06 -0.75
CA ILE A 12 -7.36 3.94 0.13
C ILE A 12 -6.13 4.48 -0.58
N SER A 13 -5.21 5.08 0.17
CA SER A 13 -3.90 5.43 -0.37
C SER A 13 -3.14 4.15 -0.69
N PHE A 14 -2.51 4.09 -1.86
CA PHE A 14 -1.65 2.98 -2.24
C PHE A 14 -0.23 3.25 -1.71
N PRO A 15 0.24 2.50 -0.70
CA PRO A 15 1.55 2.74 -0.12
C PRO A 15 2.68 2.40 -1.12
N PRO A 16 3.79 3.15 -1.11
CA PRO A 16 4.92 2.86 -1.99
C PRO A 16 5.50 1.47 -1.69
N GLY A 17 6.00 0.80 -2.72
CA GLY A 17 6.57 -0.54 -2.57
C GLY A 17 5.54 -1.64 -2.27
N HIS A 18 4.24 -1.38 -2.43
CA HIS A 18 3.18 -2.38 -2.30
C HIS A 18 2.56 -2.77 -3.65
N LEU A 19 1.92 -3.93 -3.67
CA LEU A 19 1.18 -4.51 -4.80
C LEU A 19 -0.19 -4.91 -4.28
N TYR A 20 -1.26 -4.57 -5.01
CA TYR A 20 -2.58 -5.11 -4.73
C TYR A 20 -2.79 -6.39 -5.55
N SER A 21 -3.09 -7.50 -4.89
CA SER A 21 -3.37 -8.78 -5.55
C SER A 21 -4.84 -9.11 -5.44
N GLY A 22 -5.57 -9.11 -6.57
CA GLY A 22 -6.98 -9.49 -6.60
C GLY A 22 -7.24 -10.94 -6.14
N LYS A 23 -6.25 -11.83 -6.29
CA LYS A 23 -6.33 -13.23 -5.81
C LYS A 23 -6.15 -13.35 -4.29
N GLN A 24 -5.32 -12.50 -3.68
CA GLN A 24 -5.08 -12.50 -2.22
C GLN A 24 -5.96 -11.48 -1.48
N GLY A 25 -6.70 -10.63 -2.19
CA GLY A 25 -7.64 -9.68 -1.60
C GLY A 25 -7.00 -8.58 -0.77
N GLY A 26 -5.74 -8.19 -1.06
CA GLY A 26 -5.04 -7.24 -0.20
C GLY A 26 -3.81 -6.57 -0.81
N LEU A 27 -3.38 -5.50 -0.14
CA LEU A 27 -2.11 -4.83 -0.36
C LEU A 27 -0.99 -5.63 0.31
N ARG A 28 0.00 -6.05 -0.48
CA ARG A 28 1.20 -6.71 0.03
C ARG A 28 2.43 -5.94 -0.41
N ARG A 29 3.35 -5.72 0.53
CA ARG A 29 4.64 -5.14 0.21
C ARG A 29 5.41 -6.06 -0.74
N TRP A 30 5.88 -5.53 -1.87
CA TRP A 30 6.66 -6.26 -2.87
C TRP A 30 8.17 -5.99 -2.74
N TYR A 31 8.55 -4.82 -2.21
CA TYR A 31 9.95 -4.43 -2.04
C TYR A 31 10.24 -4.07 -0.59
N ASN A 32 11.24 -4.75 -0.02
CA ASN A 32 11.77 -4.47 1.31
C ASN A 32 13.26 -4.12 1.20
N PRO A 33 13.64 -2.84 1.18
CA PRO A 33 15.04 -2.45 1.14
C PRO A 33 15.77 -2.81 2.45
N GLU A 34 17.07 -3.10 2.36
CA GLU A 34 17.88 -3.48 3.53
C GLU A 34 18.01 -2.35 4.58
N TRP A 35 17.89 -1.09 4.16
CA TRP A 35 17.84 0.06 5.08
C TRP A 35 16.48 0.23 5.76
N PHE A 36 15.43 -0.46 5.28
CA PHE A 36 14.11 -0.53 5.90
C PHE A 36 14.06 -1.74 6.83
N LEU A 37 15.00 -1.82 7.77
CA LEU A 37 14.85 -2.74 8.88
C LEU A 37 13.81 -2.12 9.81
N GLU A 38 12.64 -2.75 9.95
CA GLU A 38 11.57 -2.44 10.92
C GLU A 38 12.05 -2.55 12.40
N LYS A 39 13.36 -2.48 12.65
CA LYS A 39 14.05 -2.52 13.95
C LYS A 39 14.40 -1.12 14.46
N ILE A 40 13.48 -0.17 14.36
CA ILE A 40 13.57 1.03 15.20
C ILE A 40 12.49 0.86 16.28
N PRO A 41 12.81 0.24 17.43
CA PRO A 41 11.92 0.32 18.59
C PRO A 41 11.75 1.79 18.99
N SER A 42 10.51 2.19 19.24
CA SER A 42 10.14 3.53 19.75
C SER A 42 10.57 3.72 21.20
#